data_AF-A0A7Y5PI98-F1
#
_entry.id   AF-A0A7Y5PI98-F1
#
_cell.length_a   1.000
_cell.length_b   1.000
_cell.length_c   1.000
_cell.angle_alpha   90.00
_cell.angle_beta   90.00
_cell.angle_gamma   90.00
#
_symmetry.space_group_name_H-M   'P 1'
#
loop_
_entity.id
_entity.type
_entity.pdbx_description
1 polymer ?
#
loop_
_entity_poly.entity_id
_entity_poly.type
_entity_poly.pdbx_seq_one_letter_code
_entity_poly.pdbx_strand_id
1 'polypeptide(L)' 'MSQHAGVTRLPAAVVGAIDIHETHTHADVAEEAAATVIAKLEGVPLKGVKLKPALVTTS' A
#
# COMPACT_ATOMS: atom_id res chain seq x y z
N MET A 1 13.83 -14.02 11.67
CA MET A 1 12.38 -13.76 11.67
C MET A 1 12.07 -12.92 10.43
N SER A 2 11.40 -13.47 9.41
CA SER A 2 11.09 -12.73 8.18
C SER A 2 9.81 -11.93 8.37
N GLN A 3 9.93 -10.61 8.47
CA GLN A 3 8.80 -9.69 8.63
C GLN A 3 8.19 -9.44 7.25
N HIS A 4 7.00 -10.00 7.02
CA HIS A 4 6.23 -9.83 5.79
C HIS A 4 5.21 -8.71 6.01
N ALA A 5 5.06 -7.80 5.05
CA ALA A 5 4.09 -6.72 5.09
C ALA A 5 2.64 -7.24 4.86
N GLY A 6 2.08 -7.94 5.85
CA GLY A 6 0.69 -8.37 5.87
C GLY A 6 0.22 -9.08 4.59
N VAL A 7 -0.84 -8.55 3.96
CA VAL A 7 -1.53 -9.13 2.79
C VAL A 7 -0.63 -9.23 1.55
N THR A 8 0.40 -8.39 1.45
CA THR A 8 1.27 -8.39 0.26
C THR A 8 2.28 -9.53 0.26
N ARG A 9 2.58 -10.12 1.43
CA ARG A 9 3.66 -11.11 1.64
C ARG A 9 5.03 -10.63 1.10
N LEU A 10 5.19 -9.32 0.90
CA LEU A 10 6.44 -8.71 0.47
C LEU A 10 7.33 -8.45 1.70
N PRO A 11 8.66 -8.33 1.51
CA PRO A 11 9.54 -7.89 2.58
C PRO A 11 9.08 -6.55 3.16
N ALA A 12 9.16 -6.38 4.48
CA ALA A 12 8.83 -5.11 5.13
C ALA A 12 9.60 -3.91 4.55
N ALA A 13 10.83 -4.14 4.03
CA ALA A 13 11.65 -3.12 3.38
C ALA A 13 11.04 -2.53 2.08
N VAL A 14 9.99 -3.16 1.53
CA VAL A 14 9.30 -2.65 0.34
C VAL A 14 8.46 -1.41 0.66
N VAL A 15 8.04 -1.21 1.90
CA VAL A 15 7.20 -0.07 2.31
C VAL A 15 8.08 0.98 3.00
N GLY A 16 8.01 2.21 2.50
CA GLY A 16 8.74 3.37 3.00
C GLY A 16 7.89 4.23 3.94
N ALA A 17 7.93 5.55 3.72
CA ALA A 17 7.14 6.49 4.50
C ALA A 17 5.63 6.27 4.28
N ILE A 18 4.85 6.54 5.32
CA ILE A 18 3.39 6.47 5.28
C ILE A 18 2.86 7.78 5.85
N ASP A 19 2.16 8.53 5.01
CA ASP A 19 1.49 9.77 5.38
C ASP A 19 -0.01 9.56 5.43
N ILE A 20 -0.62 9.94 6.55
CA ILE A 20 -2.06 9.82 6.77
C ILE A 20 -2.69 11.20 6.64
N HIS A 21 -3.51 11.39 5.63
CA HIS A 21 -4.37 12.55 5.46
C HIS A 21 -5.79 12.25 5.96
N GLU A 22 -6.61 13.28 6.10
CA GLU A 22 -7.99 13.13 6.59
C GLU A 22 -8.85 12.23 5.68
N THR A 23 -8.58 12.24 4.37
CA THR A 23 -9.40 11.55 3.37
C THR A 23 -8.70 10.38 2.68
N HIS A 24 -7.37 10.28 2.79
CA HIS A 24 -6.57 9.26 2.11
C HIS A 24 -5.22 9.03 2.81
N THR A 25 -4.50 8.01 2.38
CA THR A 25 -3.17 7.67 2.90
C THR A 25 -2.23 7.55 1.71
N HIS A 26 -1.07 8.18 1.81
CA HIS A 26 0.05 7.92 0.91
C HIS A 26 1.00 6.94 1.58
N ALA A 27 1.49 5.98 0.80
CA ALA A 27 2.47 5.02 1.24
C ALA A 27 3.49 4.84 0.13
N ASP A 28 4.75 5.16 0.44
CA ASP A 28 5.85 4.92 -0.47
C ASP A 28 6.11 3.43 -0.56
N VAL A 29 6.28 2.94 -1.79
CA VAL A 29 6.63 1.56 -2.06
C VAL A 29 7.76 1.50 -3.08
N ALA A 30 8.58 0.46 -3.00
CA ALA A 30 9.57 0.18 -4.04
C ALA A 30 8.88 0.13 -5.41
N GLU A 31 9.46 0.82 -6.40
CA GLU A 31 8.84 1.03 -7.71
C GLU A 31 8.50 -0.30 -8.40
N GLU A 32 9.41 -1.27 -8.32
CA GLU A 32 9.24 -2.62 -8.86
C GLU A 32 8.08 -3.40 -8.21
N ALA A 33 7.67 -3.01 -7.01
CA ALA A 33 6.59 -3.64 -6.27
C ALA A 33 5.24 -2.92 -6.41
N ALA A 34 5.22 -1.69 -6.96
CA ALA A 34 4.04 -0.83 -6.95
C ALA A 34 2.80 -1.48 -7.59
N ALA A 35 2.96 -2.07 -8.78
CA ALA A 35 1.87 -2.76 -9.47
C ALA A 35 1.31 -3.95 -8.65
N THR A 36 2.19 -4.71 -8.00
CA THR A 36 1.81 -5.85 -7.15
C THR A 36 1.06 -5.39 -5.90
N VAL A 37 1.51 -4.30 -5.28
CA VAL A 37 0.88 -3.73 -4.09
C VAL A 37 -0.53 -3.23 -4.42
N ILE A 38 -0.69 -2.47 -5.51
CA ILE A 38 -2.00 -1.99 -5.96
C ILE A 38 -2.95 -3.16 -6.19
N ALA A 39 -2.54 -4.16 -6.99
CA ALA A 39 -3.39 -5.31 -7.29
C ALA A 39 -3.81 -6.11 -6.06
N LYS A 40 -2.96 -6.18 -5.02
CA LYS A 40 -3.27 -6.90 -3.78
C LYS A 40 -4.12 -6.11 -2.80
N LEU A 41 -4.03 -4.78 -2.82
CA LEU A 41 -4.82 -3.91 -1.94
C LEU A 41 -6.19 -3.58 -2.53
N GLU A 42 -6.37 -3.71 -3.84
CA GLU A 42 -7.64 -3.45 -4.51
C GLU A 42 -8.79 -4.24 -3.86
N GLY A 43 -9.78 -3.51 -3.36
CA GLY A 43 -10.96 -4.11 -2.73
C GLY A 43 -10.75 -4.74 -1.35
N VAL A 44 -9.52 -4.71 -0.80
CA VAL A 44 -9.25 -5.18 0.57
C VAL A 44 -10.05 -4.31 1.55
N PRO A 45 -10.83 -4.93 2.46
CA PRO A 45 -11.60 -4.16 3.43
C PRO A 45 -10.69 -3.64 4.56
N LEU A 46 -10.65 -2.34 4.74
CA LEU A 46 -10.04 -1.67 5.89
C LEU A 46 -11.14 -1.00 6.70
N LYS A 47 -11.37 -1.48 7.94
CA LYS A 47 -12.48 -1.01 8.81
C LYS A 47 -13.85 -1.01 8.12
N GLY A 48 -14.10 -2.04 7.30
CA GLY A 48 -15.35 -2.19 6.54
C GLY A 48 -15.44 -1.36 5.26
N VAL A 49 -14.44 -0.54 4.94
CA VAL A 49 -14.37 0.23 3.69
C VAL A 49 -13.43 -0.46 2.71
N LYS A 50 -13.88 -0.69 1.48
CA LYS A 50 -13.02 -1.25 0.43
C LYS A 50 -12.00 -0.21 -0.02
N LEU A 51 -10.73 -0.59 -0.01
CA LEU A 51 -9.66 0.24 -0.53
C LEU A 51 -9.75 0.38 -2.05
N LYS A 52 -9.34 1.56 -2.54
CA LYS A 52 -9.19 1.91 -3.96
C LYS A 52 -7.80 2.51 -4.19
N PRO A 53 -6.73 1.70 -4.04
CA PRO A 53 -5.37 2.16 -4.24
C PRO A 53 -5.15 2.68 -5.66
N ALA A 54 -4.39 3.75 -5.79
CA ALA A 54 -3.95 4.29 -7.06
C ALA A 54 -2.53 4.83 -6.91
N LEU A 55 -1.82 4.94 -8.04
CA LEU A 55 -0.56 5.68 -8.05
C LEU A 55 -0.85 7.15 -7.74
N VAL A 56 -0.05 7.72 -6.84
CA VAL A 56 -0.11 9.15 -6.55
C VAL A 56 0.53 9.88 -7.72
N THR A 57 -0.29 10.51 -8.56
CA THR A 57 0.20 11.49 -9.52
C THR A 57 0.35 12.82 -8.80
N THR A 58 1.55 13.15 -8.35
CA THR A 58 1.88 14.52 -7.95
C THR A 58 1.55 15.45 -9.13
N SER A 59 0.60 16.36 -8.92
CA SER A 59 0.29 17.46 -9.84
C SER A 59 1.31 18.58 -9.71
#